data_AF-A0A0B1SF84-F1
#
_entry.id   AF-A0A0B1SF84-F1
#
_cell.length_a   1.000
_cell.length_b   1.000
_cell.length_c   1.000
_cell.angle_alpha   90.00
_cell.angle_beta   90.00
_cell.angle_gamma   90.00
#
_symmetry.space_group_name_H-M   'P 1'
#
loop_
_entity.id
_entity.type
_entity.pdbx_description
1 polymer ?
#
loop_
_entity_poly.entity_id
_entity_poly.type
_entity_poly.pdbx_seq_one_letter_code
_entity_poly.pdbx_strand_id
1 'polypeptide(L)'
;MFKEGETTEYPGKAIVALASDDRRMEKTGRILVTADIGSEYGFRDIDGRDPPNFRSLSFLLSSAGYKQTAQWVPQWVKVPGWLLWGSTSRL
;
A
#
# COMPACT_ATOMS: atom_id res chain seq x y z
N MET A 1 10.79 12.09 -9.90
CA MET A 1 9.69 12.15 -8.92
C MET A 1 9.12 10.76 -8.57
N PHE A 2 9.16 9.74 -9.45
CA PHE A 2 8.55 8.42 -9.15
C PHE A 2 9.47 7.21 -9.39
N LYS A 3 10.77 7.29 -9.05
CA LYS A 3 11.70 6.18 -9.30
C LYS A 3 11.31 4.88 -8.56
N GLU A 4 10.65 5.01 -7.42
CA GLU A 4 10.24 3.88 -6.58
C GLU A 4 8.74 3.58 -6.66
N GLY A 5 7.99 4.29 -7.51
CA GLY A 5 6.56 4.07 -7.69
C GLY A 5 6.24 2.75 -8.40
N GLU A 6 4.94 2.42 -8.42
CA GLU A 6 4.40 1.33 -9.24
C GLU A 6 4.41 1.70 -10.73
N THR A 7 4.50 0.71 -11.61
CA THR A 7 4.30 0.92 -13.04
C THR A 7 2.82 1.05 -13.39
N THR A 8 2.51 1.53 -14.59
CA THR A 8 1.13 1.73 -15.06
C THR A 8 0.33 0.42 -15.10
N GLU A 9 0.98 -0.72 -15.25
CA GLU A 9 0.38 -2.05 -15.30
C GLU A 9 -0.09 -2.56 -13.94
N TYR A 10 0.54 -2.12 -12.84
CA TYR A 10 0.24 -2.59 -11.48
C TYR A 10 -1.23 -2.37 -11.06
N PRO A 11 -1.85 -1.18 -11.22
CA PRO A 11 -3.27 -1.01 -10.94
C PRO A 11 -4.16 -1.86 -11.85
N GLY A 12 -3.74 -2.13 -13.10
CA GLY A 12 -4.42 -3.07 -13.98
C GLY A 12 -4.48 -4.49 -13.41
N LYS A 13 -3.36 -4.97 -12.86
CA LYS A 13 -3.31 -6.26 -12.14
C LYS A 13 -4.26 -6.28 -10.93
N ALA A 14 -4.35 -5.18 -10.19
CA ALA A 14 -5.29 -5.04 -9.07
C ALA A 14 -6.75 -5.17 -9.52
N ILE A 15 -7.13 -4.54 -10.64
CA ILE A 15 -8.47 -4.65 -11.22
C ILE A 15 -8.78 -6.09 -11.63
N VAL A 16 -7.83 -6.77 -12.31
CA VAL A 16 -8.00 -8.17 -12.72
C VAL A 16 -8.17 -9.09 -11.51
N ALA A 17 -7.37 -8.89 -10.46
CA ALA A 17 -7.45 -9.66 -9.22
C ALA A 17 -8.82 -9.48 -8.54
N LEU A 18 -9.29 -8.24 -8.40
CA LEU A 18 -10.61 -7.93 -7.84
C LEU A 18 -11.76 -8.46 -8.70
N ALA A 19 -11.67 -8.36 -10.03
CA ALA A 19 -12.70 -8.87 -10.93
C ALA A 19 -12.82 -10.39 -10.86
N SER A 20 -11.71 -11.08 -10.60
CA SER A 20 -11.62 -12.55 -10.49
C SER A 20 -11.94 -13.08 -9.10
N ASP A 21 -12.11 -12.23 -8.08
CA ASP A 21 -12.47 -12.65 -6.73
C ASP A 21 -13.98 -12.87 -6.58
N ASP A 22 -14.37 -14.10 -6.25
CA ASP A 22 -15.77 -14.46 -5.96
C ASP A 22 -16.37 -13.64 -4.79
N ARG A 23 -15.53 -13.15 -3.88
CA ARG A 23 -15.91 -12.32 -2.73
C ARG A 23 -15.73 -10.83 -2.96
N ARG A 24 -15.54 -10.38 -4.21
CA ARG A 24 -15.32 -8.95 -4.54
C ARG A 24 -16.36 -7.99 -3.96
N MET A 25 -17.60 -8.45 -3.75
CA MET A 25 -18.67 -7.64 -3.16
C MET A 25 -18.37 -7.20 -1.72
N GLU A 26 -17.54 -7.92 -0.97
CA GLU A 26 -17.10 -7.52 0.38
C GLU A 26 -16.24 -6.26 0.37
N LYS A 27 -15.60 -5.97 -0.77
CA LYS A 27 -14.68 -4.86 -0.99
C LYS A 27 -15.34 -3.66 -1.68
N THR A 28 -16.58 -3.79 -2.18
CA THR A 28 -17.35 -2.72 -2.83
C THR A 28 -17.62 -1.54 -1.89
N GLY A 29 -17.61 -0.32 -2.44
CA GLY A 29 -17.89 0.91 -1.69
C GLY A 29 -16.71 1.40 -0.83
N ARG A 30 -15.52 0.84 -1.01
CA ARG A 30 -14.30 1.21 -0.27
C ARG A 30 -13.25 1.79 -1.20
N ILE A 31 -12.38 2.63 -0.64
CA ILE A 31 -11.14 3.03 -1.29
C ILE A 31 -10.11 1.93 -1.02
N LEU A 32 -9.62 1.30 -2.07
CA LEU A 32 -8.65 0.20 -2.00
C LEU A 32 -7.28 0.71 -2.47
N VAL A 33 -6.24 0.45 -1.69
CA VAL A 33 -4.85 0.78 -2.06
C VAL A 33 -4.30 -0.36 -2.90
N THR A 34 -3.75 -0.06 -4.08
CA THR A 34 -3.18 -1.06 -5.01
C THR A 34 -2.14 -1.94 -4.34
N ALA A 35 -1.22 -1.37 -3.55
CA ALA A 35 -0.21 -2.13 -2.79
C ALA A 35 -0.82 -3.09 -1.74
N ASP A 36 -1.98 -2.75 -1.15
CA ASP A 36 -2.70 -3.68 -0.26
C ASP A 36 -3.28 -4.85 -1.05
N ILE A 37 -3.89 -4.56 -2.21
CA ILE A 37 -4.48 -5.56 -3.10
C ILE A 37 -3.37 -6.49 -3.65
N GLY A 38 -2.22 -5.97 -4.05
CA GLY A 38 -1.08 -6.81 -4.46
C GLY A 38 -0.57 -7.73 -3.37
N SER A 39 -0.48 -7.23 -2.14
CA SER A 39 -0.10 -8.05 -0.98
C SER A 39 -1.14 -9.14 -0.67
N GLU A 40 -2.43 -8.82 -0.82
CA GLU A 40 -3.54 -9.72 -0.50
C GLU A 40 -3.72 -10.82 -1.56
N TYR A 41 -3.65 -10.47 -2.84
CA TYR A 41 -3.83 -11.41 -3.96
C TYR A 41 -2.51 -11.99 -4.49
N GLY A 42 -1.36 -11.59 -3.94
CA GLY A 42 -0.06 -12.18 -4.22
C GLY A 42 0.55 -11.84 -5.59
N PHE A 43 0.15 -10.71 -6.20
CA PHE A 43 0.79 -10.24 -7.44
C PHE A 43 1.81 -9.13 -7.17
N ARG A 44 2.86 -9.15 -7.98
CA ARG A 44 3.94 -8.15 -7.96
C ARG A 44 3.91 -7.27 -9.19
N ASP A 45 4.67 -6.19 -9.14
CA ASP A 45 4.87 -5.31 -10.28
C ASP A 45 5.65 -6.01 -11.42
N ILE A 46 5.67 -5.43 -12.61
CA ILE A 46 6.30 -6.03 -13.81
C ILE A 46 7.81 -6.22 -13.64
N ASP A 47 8.43 -5.45 -12.75
CA ASP A 47 9.84 -5.58 -12.39
C ASP A 47 10.07 -6.53 -11.20
N GLY A 48 9.01 -7.19 -10.73
CA GLY A 48 9.06 -8.16 -9.64
C GLY A 48 9.12 -7.55 -8.24
N ARG A 49 9.03 -6.22 -8.10
CA ARG A 49 8.98 -5.55 -6.80
C ARG A 49 7.55 -5.51 -6.23
N ASP A 50 7.48 -5.34 -4.91
CA ASP A 50 6.27 -4.94 -4.22
C ASP A 50 6.30 -3.41 -4.06
N PRO A 51 5.37 -2.65 -4.69
CA PRO A 51 5.33 -1.21 -4.56
C PRO A 51 5.18 -0.74 -3.11
N PRO A 52 5.77 0.41 -2.74
CA PRO A 52 5.70 0.92 -1.39
C PRO A 52 4.25 1.24 -0.98
N ASN A 53 3.88 0.84 0.23
CA ASN A 53 2.59 1.15 0.80
C ASN A 53 2.66 2.45 1.61
N PHE A 54 1.88 3.47 1.25
CA PHE A 54 1.93 4.77 1.93
C PHE A 54 1.48 4.73 3.40
N ARG A 55 0.79 3.66 3.83
CA ARG A 55 0.41 3.45 5.24
C ARG A 55 1.41 2.58 5.99
N SER A 56 2.44 2.04 5.33
CA SER A 56 3.50 1.28 6.02
C SER A 56 4.21 2.20 7.02
N LEU A 57 4.35 1.73 8.26
CA LEU A 57 5.08 2.47 9.29
C LEU A 57 6.56 2.63 8.89
N SER A 58 7.15 1.61 8.25
CA SER A 58 8.52 1.69 7.73
C SER A 58 8.65 2.75 6.65
N PHE A 59 7.68 2.81 5.71
CA PHE A 59 7.64 3.86 4.68
C PHE A 59 7.56 5.25 5.31
N LEU A 60 6.64 5.46 6.24
CA LEU A 60 6.45 6.76 6.91
C LEU A 60 7.68 7.19 7.72
N LEU A 61 8.31 6.28 8.46
CA LEU A 61 9.56 6.56 9.19
C LEU A 61 10.69 6.93 8.23
N SER A 62 10.82 6.20 7.12
CA SER A 62 11.83 6.49 6.09
C SER A 62 11.59 7.87 5.46
N SER A 63 10.34 8.19 5.11
CA SER A 63 9.96 9.50 4.57
C SER A 63 10.13 10.65 5.57
N ALA A 64 9.99 10.38 6.87
CA ALA A 64 10.23 11.36 7.95
C ALA A 64 11.72 11.53 8.30
N GLY A 65 12.63 10.79 7.65
CA GLY A 65 14.08 10.88 7.86
C GLY A 65 14.69 9.81 8.79
N TYR A 66 13.86 8.99 9.44
CA TYR A 66 14.29 7.93 10.37
C TYR A 66 14.66 6.62 9.66
N LYS A 67 15.62 6.67 8.73
CA LYS A 67 15.99 5.54 7.85
C LYS A 67 16.51 4.31 8.61
N GLN A 68 17.29 4.51 9.67
CA GLN A 68 17.81 3.41 10.48
C GLN A 68 16.68 2.68 11.20
N THR A 69 15.76 3.42 11.83
CA THR A 69 14.60 2.85 12.52
C THR A 69 13.67 2.14 11.55
N ALA A 70 13.46 2.69 10.34
CA ALA A 70 12.61 2.10 9.33
C ALA A 70 13.05 0.69 8.89
N GLN A 71 14.35 0.37 8.93
CA GLN A 71 14.89 -0.95 8.57
C GLN A 71 14.46 -2.05 9.54
N TRP A 72 14.19 -1.72 10.80
CA TRP A 72 13.74 -2.66 11.82
C TRP A 72 12.23 -2.89 11.81
N VAL A 73 11.48 -2.01 11.13
CA VAL A 73 10.03 -2.10 11.06
C VAL A 73 9.64 -2.94 9.84
N PRO A 74 8.92 -4.06 10.03
CA PRO A 74 8.45 -4.85 8.90
C PRO A 74 7.47 -4.07 8.02
N GLN A 75 7.55 -4.25 6.70
CA GLN A 75 6.69 -3.54 5.73
C GLN A 75 5.18 -3.85 5.89
N TRP A 76 4.83 -4.97 6.53
CA TRP A 76 3.45 -5.34 6.78
C TRP A 76 2.79 -4.56 7.93
N VAL A 77 3.59 -3.86 8.77
CA VAL A 77 3.07 -3.02 9.85
C VAL A 77 2.53 -1.73 9.26
N LYS A 78 1.19 -1.57 9.30
CA LYS A 78 0.48 -0.43 8.72
C LYS A 78 -0.09 0.46 9.81
N VAL A 79 -0.07 1.76 9.57
CA VAL A 79 -0.73 2.76 10.41
C VAL A 79 -2.24 2.74 10.11
N PRO A 80 -3.10 2.59 11.13
CA PRO A 80 -4.55 2.65 10.96
C PRO A 80 -5.01 4.00 10.40
N GLY A 81 -6.07 3.97 9.58
CA GLY A 81 -6.59 5.18 8.93
C GLY A 81 -7.02 6.28 9.91
N TRP A 82 -7.63 5.91 11.05
CA TRP A 82 -8.03 6.87 12.09
C TRP A 82 -6.83 7.59 12.71
N LEU A 83 -5.68 6.93 12.82
CA LEU A 83 -4.46 7.51 13.37
C LEU A 83 -3.80 8.47 12.37
N LEU A 84 -3.76 8.09 11.08
CA LEU A 84 -3.33 8.98 10.00
C LEU A 84 -4.21 10.22 9.91
N TRP A 85 -5.53 10.02 9.95
CA TRP A 85 -6.50 11.11 9.95
C TRP A 85 -6.29 12.03 11.16
N GLY A 86 -6.20 11.48 12.37
CA GLY A 86 -5.96 12.25 13.59
C GLY A 86 -4.65 13.05 13.57
N SER A 87 -3.61 12.57 12.89
CA SER A 87 -2.35 13.31 12.75
C SER A 87 -2.42 14.51 11.81
N THR A 88 -3.42 14.56 10.92
CA THR A 88 -3.57 15.60 9.89
C THR A 88 -4.76 16.52 10.15
N SER A 89 -5.72 16.10 10.97
CA SER A 89 -6.84 16.93 11.39
C SER A 89 -6.34 18.06 12.27
N ARG A 90 -6.51 19.30 11.79
CA ARG A 90 -6.38 20.51 12.61
C ARG A 90 -7.62 20.62 13.50
N LEU A 91 -7.65 19.86 14.59
CA LEU A 91 -8.44 20.17 15.78
C LEU A 91 -7.50 20.65 16.87
#